data_AF-A0A8S3SD65-F1
#
_entry.id   AF-A0A8S3SD65-F1
#
_cell.length_a   1.000
_cell.length_b   1.000
_cell.length_c   1.000
_cell.angle_alpha   90.00
_cell.angle_beta   90.00
_cell.angle_gamma   90.00
#
_symmetry.space_group_name_H-M   'P 1'
#
loop_
_entity.id
_entity.type
_entity.pdbx_description
1 polymer ?
#
loop_
_entity_poly.entity_id
_entity_poly.type
_entity_poly.pdbx_seq_one_letter_code
_entity_poly.pdbx_strand_id
1 'polypeptide(L)'
;MTNIQKEIVDEVTDNVSRQEERQKLQFDKKHNVVNNSFKKGDLVLVKNMKKKKTLGMIKWLGPYIISDLPKLGTITLIDSNDKLIGKYRQNNIKRYISLEPNSTMIEKSDNEELHEDDIIDENNNTENDMGDSIFITQSSYDDNNMINENTFDLGIEDLFMPSPSPTKEKDTDEKQTKTDEVNESGRVCRPKRKLKDRRNIIYEYFTVLNDTEYHAHLHTSLSGIPEGAHVWLGGDFNLGDINWEDESVKQYAAKSGPSHQLLNISKDPFLNQVVVEPTRTTDTCENILDLFFTNNSSLVNKVHVIPGISDHETVYIESSLRPIKTKLPPREVSTYKRRL
;
A
#
# COMPACT_ATOMS: atom_id res chain seq x y z
N MET A 1 1.30 33.95 8.10
CA MET A 1 2.16 32.86 7.62
C MET A 1 3.56 33.39 7.43
N THR A 2 4.55 32.69 7.97
CA THR A 2 5.98 32.99 7.71
C THR A 2 6.34 32.56 6.27
N ASN A 3 7.41 33.12 5.69
CA ASN A 3 7.88 32.71 4.36
C ASN A 3 8.15 31.20 4.28
N ILE A 4 8.64 30.61 5.38
CA ILE A 4 8.89 29.16 5.51
C ILE A 4 7.60 28.36 5.39
N GLN A 5 6.51 28.80 6.05
CA GLN A 5 5.22 28.11 5.95
C GLN A 5 4.68 28.12 4.52
N LYS A 6 4.90 29.20 3.77
CA LYS A 6 4.44 29.30 2.38
C LYS A 6 5.20 28.34 1.47
N GLU A 7 6.52 28.25 1.64
CA GLU A 7 7.38 27.33 0.88
C GLU A 7 7.01 25.86 1.13
N ILE A 8 6.76 25.49 2.40
CA ILE A 8 6.31 24.14 2.76
C ILE A 8 4.94 23.82 2.13
N VAL A 9 3.99 24.76 2.16
CA VAL A 9 2.65 24.56 1.57
C VAL A 9 2.75 24.35 0.06
N ASP A 10 3.59 25.12 -0.63
CA ASP A 10 3.79 24.99 -2.07
C ASP A 10 4.42 23.63 -2.42
N GLU A 11 5.42 23.18 -1.64
CA GLU A 11 6.06 21.87 -1.85
C GLU A 11 5.10 20.69 -1.59
N VAL A 12 4.29 20.76 -0.52
CA VAL A 12 3.27 19.75 -0.22
C VAL A 12 2.23 19.68 -1.34
N THR A 13 1.79 20.85 -1.84
CA THR A 13 0.78 20.91 -2.91
C THR A 13 1.28 20.31 -4.23
N ASP A 14 2.55 20.55 -4.58
CA ASP A 14 3.19 19.96 -5.76
C ASP A 14 3.36 18.43 -5.60
N ASN A 15 3.78 17.97 -4.41
CA ASN A 15 3.90 16.54 -4.12
C ASN A 15 2.57 15.80 -4.22
N VAL A 16 1.48 16.37 -3.70
CA VAL A 16 0.12 15.82 -3.83
C VAL A 16 -0.27 15.75 -5.32
N SER A 17 -0.09 16.84 -6.06
CA SER A 17 -0.44 16.91 -7.50
C SER A 17 0.30 15.85 -8.32
N ARG A 18 1.61 15.67 -8.10
CA ARG A 18 2.43 14.64 -8.75
C ARG A 18 1.96 13.23 -8.38
N GLN A 19 1.55 13.02 -7.13
CA GLN A 19 1.07 11.73 -6.66
C GLN A 19 -0.28 11.36 -7.30
N GLU A 20 -1.19 12.32 -7.43
CA GLU A 20 -2.46 12.15 -8.14
C GLU A 20 -2.25 11.82 -9.62
N GLU A 21 -1.33 12.52 -10.30
CA GLU A 21 -1.01 12.24 -11.70
C GLU A 21 -0.42 10.82 -11.88
N ARG A 22 0.47 10.40 -10.98
CA ARG A 22 1.00 9.03 -10.98
C ARG A 22 -0.09 7.99 -10.76
N GLN A 23 -1.03 8.24 -9.84
CA GLN A 23 -2.16 7.35 -9.60
C GLN A 23 -3.05 7.25 -10.83
N LYS A 24 -3.37 8.38 -11.47
CA LYS A 24 -4.13 8.43 -12.71
C LYS A 24 -3.44 7.65 -13.83
N LEU A 25 -2.14 7.86 -14.05
CA LEU A 25 -1.36 7.10 -15.02
C LEU A 25 -1.33 5.60 -14.72
N GLN A 26 -1.21 5.20 -13.45
CA GLN A 26 -1.26 3.79 -13.07
C GLN A 26 -2.65 3.19 -13.26
N PHE A 27 -3.70 3.95 -12.95
CA PHE A 27 -5.09 3.56 -13.20
C PHE A 27 -5.31 3.37 -14.70
N ASP A 28 -4.93 4.34 -15.53
CA ASP A 28 -5.07 4.28 -16.98
C ASP A 28 -4.27 3.12 -17.59
N LYS A 29 -3.06 2.85 -17.09
CA LYS A 29 -2.25 1.68 -17.46
C LYS A 29 -2.91 0.36 -17.07
N LYS A 30 -3.48 0.26 -15.85
CA LYS A 30 -4.15 -0.94 -15.35
C LYS A 30 -5.48 -1.19 -16.06
N HIS A 31 -6.23 -0.13 -16.29
CA HIS A 31 -7.56 -0.18 -16.89
C HIS A 31 -7.50 -0.09 -18.42
N ASN A 32 -6.30 -0.02 -19.01
CA ASN A 32 -6.09 -0.02 -20.46
C ASN A 32 -6.96 1.04 -21.16
N VAL A 33 -7.28 2.13 -20.45
CA VAL A 33 -8.03 3.27 -20.98
C VAL A 33 -7.17 4.02 -22.00
N VAL A 34 -5.84 3.82 -21.95
CA VAL A 34 -4.91 4.25 -22.97
C VAL A 34 -5.08 3.42 -24.25
N ASN A 35 -5.98 3.86 -25.12
CA ASN A 35 -5.79 3.95 -26.57
C ASN A 35 -5.18 2.75 -27.31
N ASN A 36 -5.52 1.51 -26.96
CA ASN A 36 -5.41 0.41 -27.92
C ASN A 36 -6.58 0.46 -28.91
N SER A 37 -6.76 1.60 -29.59
CA SER A 37 -7.69 1.69 -30.72
C SER A 37 -7.08 0.90 -31.87
N PHE A 38 -7.33 -0.40 -31.84
CA PHE A 38 -7.09 -1.24 -32.99
C PHE A 38 -7.90 -0.71 -34.17
N LYS A 39 -7.28 -0.65 -35.35
CA LYS A 39 -7.94 -0.27 -36.60
C LYS A 39 -8.23 -1.51 -37.43
N LYS A 40 -9.23 -1.42 -38.29
CA LYS A 40 -9.49 -2.45 -39.30
C LYS A 40 -8.24 -2.57 -40.18
N GLY A 41 -7.75 -3.78 -40.38
CA GLY A 41 -6.49 -4.07 -41.08
C GLY A 41 -5.28 -4.29 -40.17
N ASP A 42 -5.34 -3.94 -38.88
CA ASP A 42 -4.20 -4.20 -37.97
C ASP A 42 -3.96 -5.71 -37.80
N LEU A 43 -2.67 -6.09 -37.79
CA LEU A 43 -2.24 -7.45 -37.45
C LEU A 43 -2.19 -7.62 -35.94
N VAL A 44 -2.77 -8.71 -35.44
CA VAL A 44 -2.88 -9.02 -34.01
C VAL A 44 -2.63 -10.48 -33.71
N LEU A 45 -2.23 -10.73 -32.46
CA LEU A 45 -2.13 -12.04 -31.84
C LEU A 45 -3.30 -12.24 -30.87
N VAL A 46 -3.80 -13.46 -30.77
CA VAL A 46 -4.94 -13.87 -29.94
C VAL A 46 -4.48 -14.80 -28.81
N LYS A 47 -5.01 -14.57 -27.61
CA LYS A 47 -4.73 -15.39 -26.43
C LYS A 47 -5.33 -16.79 -26.56
N ASN A 48 -4.52 -17.85 -26.46
CA ASN A 48 -5.02 -19.23 -26.50
C ASN A 48 -5.68 -19.63 -25.16
N MET A 49 -7.01 -19.50 -25.09
CA MET A 49 -7.78 -19.80 -23.87
C MET A 49 -7.93 -21.31 -23.60
N LYS A 50 -7.70 -22.19 -24.58
CA LYS A 50 -7.91 -23.65 -24.45
C LYS A 50 -6.78 -24.37 -23.71
N LYS A 51 -5.59 -23.76 -23.57
CA LYS A 51 -4.40 -24.38 -22.93
C LYS A 51 -4.10 -23.86 -21.52
N LYS A 52 -5.13 -23.49 -20.74
CA LYS A 52 -4.94 -23.20 -19.31
C LYS A 52 -4.86 -24.52 -18.56
N LYS A 53 -3.65 -25.03 -18.26
CA LYS A 53 -3.39 -25.75 -16.99
C LYS A 53 -1.93 -26.16 -16.73
N THR A 54 -1.03 -26.25 -17.70
CA THR A 54 0.22 -26.98 -17.42
C THR A 54 1.46 -26.17 -17.06
N LEU A 55 1.67 -24.89 -17.42
CA LEU A 55 2.99 -24.26 -17.22
C LEU A 55 3.02 -22.72 -17.02
N GLY A 56 1.91 -22.08 -16.65
CA GLY A 56 1.90 -20.64 -16.32
C GLY A 56 2.14 -19.65 -17.49
N MET A 57 2.70 -20.10 -18.62
CA MET A 57 2.90 -19.28 -19.80
C MET A 57 1.70 -19.33 -20.75
N ILE A 58 1.15 -18.15 -21.07
CA ILE A 58 0.06 -17.98 -22.02
C ILE A 58 0.63 -18.03 -23.44
N LYS A 59 0.22 -19.01 -24.24
CA LYS A 59 0.56 -19.07 -25.68
C LYS A 59 -0.35 -18.12 -26.47
N TRP A 60 0.24 -17.27 -27.30
CA TRP A 60 -0.46 -16.41 -28.26
C TRP A 60 -0.52 -17.09 -29.63
N LEU A 61 -1.60 -16.89 -30.39
CA LEU A 61 -1.85 -17.44 -31.73
C LEU A 61 -1.96 -16.29 -32.75
N GLY A 62 -1.56 -16.52 -34.00
CA GLY A 62 -1.61 -15.52 -35.07
C GLY A 62 -0.30 -15.50 -35.88
N PRO A 63 -0.09 -14.48 -36.73
CA PRO A 63 -0.86 -13.24 -36.81
C PRO A 63 -2.24 -13.39 -37.48
N TYR A 64 -3.18 -12.52 -37.11
CA TYR A 64 -4.52 -12.39 -37.71
C TYR A 64 -4.83 -10.93 -38.03
N ILE A 65 -5.72 -10.69 -38.99
CA ILE A 65 -6.11 -9.34 -39.42
C ILE A 65 -7.45 -8.97 -38.79
N ILE A 66 -7.59 -7.74 -38.32
CA ILE A 66 -8.87 -7.21 -37.83
C ILE A 66 -9.79 -6.87 -39.01
N SER A 67 -10.91 -7.59 -39.15
CA SER A 67 -11.87 -7.35 -40.22
C SER A 67 -12.99 -6.37 -39.85
N ASP A 68 -13.40 -6.35 -38.58
CA ASP A 68 -14.50 -5.51 -38.08
C ASP A 68 -14.37 -5.19 -36.58
N LEU A 69 -14.82 -3.99 -36.21
CA LEU A 69 -14.72 -3.38 -34.88
C LEU A 69 -16.12 -2.92 -34.41
N PRO A 70 -17.00 -3.84 -33.98
CA PRO A 70 -18.28 -3.44 -33.41
C PRO A 70 -18.09 -2.63 -32.11
N LYS A 71 -18.98 -1.67 -31.87
CA LYS A 71 -18.92 -0.69 -30.76
C LYS A 71 -18.85 -1.28 -29.33
N LEU A 72 -19.05 -2.59 -29.16
CA LEU A 72 -19.19 -3.28 -27.88
C LEU A 72 -17.93 -4.05 -27.43
N GLY A 73 -16.73 -3.63 -27.86
CA GLY A 73 -15.46 -4.20 -27.36
C GLY A 73 -15.17 -5.63 -27.80
N THR A 74 -15.90 -6.12 -28.81
CA THR A 74 -15.60 -7.38 -29.52
C THR A 74 -15.02 -7.05 -30.89
N ILE A 75 -14.15 -7.91 -31.40
CA ILE A 75 -13.39 -7.69 -32.64
C ILE A 75 -13.48 -8.96 -33.45
N THR A 76 -13.74 -8.83 -34.75
CA THR A 76 -13.79 -9.95 -35.68
C THR A 76 -12.44 -10.10 -36.36
N LEU A 77 -11.90 -11.32 -36.37
CA LEU A 77 -10.59 -11.63 -36.92
C LEU A 77 -10.69 -12.57 -38.11
N ILE A 78 -9.88 -12.31 -39.12
CA ILE A 78 -9.68 -13.16 -40.30
C ILE A 78 -8.22 -13.59 -40.40
N ASP A 79 -8.00 -14.75 -41.02
CA ASP A 79 -6.66 -15.20 -41.41
C ASP A 79 -6.18 -14.46 -42.67
N SER A 80 -4.91 -14.65 -43.02
CA SER A 80 -4.27 -14.29 -44.30
C SER A 80 -5.04 -14.74 -45.55
N ASN A 81 -5.86 -15.80 -45.45
CA ASN A 81 -6.70 -16.32 -46.54
C ASN A 81 -8.16 -15.80 -46.48
N ASP A 82 -8.40 -14.68 -45.81
CA ASP A 82 -9.73 -14.09 -45.56
C ASP A 82 -10.74 -15.01 -44.84
N LYS A 83 -10.27 -16.13 -44.29
CA LYS A 83 -11.13 -17.07 -43.55
C LYS A 83 -11.43 -16.51 -42.17
N LEU A 84 -12.72 -16.45 -41.82
CA LEU A 84 -13.19 -16.03 -40.50
C LEU A 84 -12.66 -16.98 -39.40
N ILE A 85 -11.87 -16.42 -38.48
CA ILE A 85 -11.35 -17.15 -37.31
C ILE A 85 -12.36 -17.09 -36.15
N GLY A 86 -13.00 -15.94 -35.94
CA GLY A 86 -14.02 -15.75 -34.92
C GLY A 86 -14.07 -14.34 -34.34
N LYS A 87 -14.84 -14.19 -33.26
CA LYS A 87 -15.00 -12.94 -32.51
C LYS A 87 -14.28 -13.03 -31.16
N TYR A 88 -13.51 -12.00 -30.81
CA TYR A 88 -12.70 -11.95 -29.60
C TYR A 88 -12.91 -10.65 -28.84
N ARG A 89 -12.77 -10.69 -27.51
CA ARG A 89 -12.71 -9.47 -26.69
C ARG A 89 -11.36 -8.77 -26.92
N GLN A 90 -11.37 -7.45 -26.94
CA GLN A 90 -10.16 -6.62 -27.13
C GLN A 90 -9.04 -6.95 -26.11
N ASN A 91 -9.38 -7.30 -24.87
CA ASN A 91 -8.41 -7.69 -23.83
C ASN A 91 -7.72 -9.05 -24.08
N ASN A 92 -8.21 -9.83 -25.06
CA ASN A 92 -7.64 -11.12 -25.43
C ASN A 92 -6.78 -11.05 -26.69
N ILE A 93 -6.53 -9.85 -27.23
CA ILE A 93 -5.68 -9.64 -28.38
C ILE A 93 -4.51 -8.71 -28.06
N LYS A 94 -3.43 -8.82 -28.82
CA LYS A 94 -2.23 -7.98 -28.71
C LYS A 94 -1.76 -7.59 -30.11
N ARG A 95 -1.31 -6.36 -30.33
CA ARG A 95 -0.73 -5.92 -31.62
C ARG A 95 0.44 -6.83 -32.00
N TYR A 96 0.46 -7.31 -33.24
CA TYR A 96 1.58 -8.04 -33.82
C TYR A 96 2.57 -7.02 -34.39
N ILE A 97 3.83 -7.13 -33.99
CA ILE A 97 4.94 -6.32 -34.53
C ILE A 97 5.79 -7.30 -35.32
N SER A 98 5.80 -7.17 -36.64
CA SER A 98 6.69 -7.98 -37.47
C SER A 98 8.12 -7.55 -37.20
N LEU A 99 8.98 -8.51 -36.86
CA LEU A 99 10.43 -8.30 -36.73
C LEU A 99 11.11 -8.53 -38.08
N GLU A 100 10.52 -8.05 -39.17
CA GLU A 100 11.24 -8.03 -40.45
C GLU A 100 12.53 -7.24 -40.21
N PRO A 101 13.72 -7.84 -40.41
CA PRO A 101 14.97 -7.10 -40.33
C PRO A 101 14.89 -6.00 -41.38
N ASN A 102 15.01 -4.74 -40.96
CA ASN A 102 14.94 -3.55 -41.81
C ASN A 102 15.73 -3.74 -43.12
N SER A 103 15.07 -4.20 -44.18
CA SER A 103 15.62 -4.29 -45.54
C SER A 103 15.43 -2.94 -46.24
N THR A 104 15.96 -1.90 -45.59
CA THR A 104 16.09 -0.56 -46.15
C THR A 104 17.48 -0.03 -45.83
N MET A 105 18.50 -0.76 -46.28
CA MET A 105 19.67 -0.11 -46.84
C MET A 105 19.44 0.00 -48.34
N ILE A 106 18.65 1.00 -48.73
CA ILE A 106 18.70 1.54 -50.09
C ILE A 106 19.94 2.43 -50.10
N GLU A 107 20.78 2.18 -51.10
CA GLU A 107 22.03 2.86 -51.40
C GLU A 107 21.87 4.38 -51.32
N LYS A 108 22.79 4.99 -50.58
CA LYS A 108 23.10 6.41 -50.67
C LYS A 108 23.59 6.68 -52.10
N SER A 109 22.96 7.63 -52.79
CA SER A 109 23.61 8.40 -53.84
C SER A 109 23.93 9.78 -53.27
N ASP A 110 25.11 10.24 -53.63
CA ASP A 110 25.89 11.34 -53.05
C ASP A 110 25.27 12.74 -53.26
N ASN A 111 25.89 13.72 -52.59
CA ASN A 111 25.67 15.20 -52.56
C ASN A 111 24.79 15.62 -51.36
N GLU A 112 25.15 16.52 -50.44
CA GLU A 112 26.02 17.72 -50.40
C GLU A 112 26.41 17.91 -48.91
N GLU A 113 27.67 18.15 -48.58
CA GLU A 113 28.29 19.47 -48.36
C GLU A 113 28.24 19.92 -46.87
N LEU A 114 29.40 20.35 -46.40
CA LEU A 114 29.83 20.50 -45.01
C LEU A 114 29.20 21.71 -44.32
N HIS A 115 28.87 21.57 -43.03
CA HIS A 115 29.07 22.66 -42.06
C HIS A 115 29.39 22.09 -40.68
N GLU A 116 30.62 22.37 -40.25
CA GLU A 116 31.09 22.27 -38.86
C GLU A 116 30.48 23.43 -38.06
N ASP A 117 29.94 23.13 -36.86
CA ASP A 117 30.37 23.75 -35.59
C ASP A 117 29.47 23.33 -34.42
N ASP A 118 30.09 23.32 -33.24
CA ASP A 118 29.56 23.25 -31.87
C ASP A 118 29.51 21.89 -31.14
N ILE A 119 30.66 21.63 -30.50
CA ILE A 119 30.90 20.70 -29.38
C ILE A 119 30.36 21.35 -28.10
N ILE A 120 29.43 20.68 -27.40
CA ILE A 120 29.15 20.93 -25.98
C ILE A 120 29.22 19.59 -25.23
N ASP A 121 30.16 19.54 -24.28
CA ASP A 121 30.36 18.49 -23.29
C ASP A 121 29.24 18.53 -22.23
N GLU A 122 28.52 17.42 -22.05
CA GLU A 122 27.78 17.12 -20.81
C GLU A 122 27.94 15.64 -20.44
N ASN A 123 28.94 15.35 -19.61
CA ASN A 123 29.07 14.09 -18.89
C ASN A 123 29.08 14.38 -17.38
N ASN A 124 27.92 14.26 -16.74
CA ASN A 124 27.80 13.97 -15.31
C ASN A 124 26.42 13.36 -15.04
N ASN A 125 26.36 12.04 -14.89
CA ASN A 125 25.23 11.36 -14.26
C ASN A 125 25.74 10.18 -13.45
N THR A 126 25.90 10.41 -12.15
CA THR A 126 25.94 9.36 -11.12
C THR A 126 24.50 8.97 -10.78
N GLU A 127 24.11 7.75 -11.14
CA GLU A 127 22.86 7.12 -10.72
C GLU A 127 22.85 6.93 -9.20
N ASN A 128 22.02 7.70 -8.49
CA ASN A 128 21.62 7.41 -7.12
C ASN A 128 20.37 6.51 -7.15
N ASP A 129 20.54 5.29 -6.67
CA ASP A 129 19.51 4.30 -6.40
C ASP A 129 18.57 4.82 -5.29
N MET A 130 17.45 5.44 -5.68
CA MET A 130 16.42 5.87 -4.74
C MET A 130 15.59 4.67 -4.29
N GLY A 131 15.76 4.29 -3.03
CA GLY A 131 15.01 3.22 -2.38
C GLY A 131 13.50 3.46 -2.36
N ASP A 132 12.75 2.37 -2.41
CA ASP A 132 11.28 2.33 -2.29
C ASP A 132 10.84 2.92 -0.94
N SER A 133 10.49 4.20 -0.92
CA SER A 133 9.94 4.88 0.26
C SER A 133 8.41 4.79 0.26
N ILE A 134 7.83 4.30 1.36
CA ILE A 134 6.37 4.20 1.53
C ILE A 134 5.92 5.34 2.43
N PHE A 135 5.10 6.24 1.89
CA PHE A 135 4.45 7.31 2.64
C PHE A 135 3.13 6.79 3.24
N ILE A 136 2.96 6.93 4.56
CA ILE A 136 1.70 6.67 5.26
C ILE A 136 1.20 8.03 5.76
N THR A 137 0.11 8.52 5.20
CA THR A 137 -0.59 9.73 5.65
C THR A 137 -1.90 9.33 6.32
N GLN A 138 -2.15 9.80 7.54
CA GLN A 138 -3.46 9.70 8.18
C GLN A 138 -4.46 10.62 7.44
N SER A 139 -5.66 10.13 7.15
CA SER A 139 -6.80 10.95 6.76
C SER A 139 -7.66 11.22 7.99
N SER A 140 -7.81 12.49 8.38
CA SER A 140 -8.74 12.90 9.44
C SER A 140 -10.18 12.81 8.93
N TYR A 141 -11.06 12.24 9.75
CA TYR A 141 -12.51 12.34 9.58
C TYR A 141 -13.01 13.56 10.39
N ASP A 142 -13.77 14.44 9.75
CA ASP A 142 -14.44 15.57 10.40
C ASP A 142 -15.71 15.10 11.12
N ASP A 143 -15.68 15.04 12.45
CA ASP A 143 -16.88 14.87 13.28
C ASP A 143 -17.41 16.25 13.71
N ASN A 144 -18.35 16.78 12.94
CA ASN A 144 -19.25 17.84 13.39
C ASN A 144 -20.68 17.28 13.46
N ASN A 145 -21.12 16.90 14.66
CA ASN A 145 -22.54 16.95 14.96
C ASN A 145 -22.81 17.24 16.45
N MET A 146 -23.23 18.47 16.71
CA MET A 146 -23.82 18.91 17.96
C MET A 146 -25.19 18.24 18.14
N ILE A 147 -25.46 17.66 19.32
CA ILE A 147 -26.84 17.58 19.83
C ILE A 147 -26.84 18.00 21.31
N ASN A 148 -27.72 18.96 21.58
CA ASN A 148 -27.99 19.62 22.85
C ASN A 148 -28.50 18.68 23.95
N GLU A 149 -28.18 19.05 25.19
CA GLU A 149 -28.85 18.61 26.40
C GLU A 149 -30.31 19.11 26.46
N ASN A 150 -31.22 18.26 26.98
CA ASN A 150 -32.25 18.67 27.95
C ASN A 150 -33.04 17.48 28.53
N THR A 151 -32.91 17.34 29.86
CA THR A 151 -33.94 17.15 30.91
C THR A 151 -34.98 15.98 30.93
N PHE A 152 -34.96 15.30 32.09
CA PHE A 152 -36.05 14.82 32.99
C PHE A 152 -37.04 13.69 32.58
N ASP A 153 -36.86 12.55 33.28
CA ASP A 153 -37.74 11.90 34.27
C ASP A 153 -39.03 11.12 33.90
N LEU A 154 -39.24 10.09 34.73
CA LEU A 154 -40.39 9.23 35.01
C LEU A 154 -40.58 7.96 34.18
N GLY A 155 -40.67 6.85 34.93
CA GLY A 155 -40.70 5.48 34.42
C GLY A 155 -42.08 5.01 33.95
N ILE A 156 -42.15 3.73 33.58
CA ILE A 156 -43.28 2.81 33.82
C ILE A 156 -42.94 1.42 33.25
N GLU A 157 -43.16 0.43 34.13
CA GLU A 157 -43.61 -0.96 33.94
C GLU A 157 -42.90 -1.94 33.00
N ASP A 158 -42.27 -2.92 33.67
CA ASP A 158 -42.07 -4.29 33.20
C ASP A 158 -43.41 -4.97 32.87
N LEU A 159 -43.58 -5.42 31.63
CA LEU A 159 -44.54 -6.46 31.29
C LEU A 159 -43.90 -7.56 30.43
N PHE A 160 -44.09 -8.77 30.93
CA PHE A 160 -43.63 -10.07 30.46
C PHE A 160 -44.23 -10.49 29.09
N MET A 161 -43.34 -10.93 28.18
CA MET A 161 -43.45 -12.08 27.22
C MET A 161 -44.48 -12.07 26.07
N PRO A 162 -44.39 -12.95 25.02
CA PRO A 162 -43.44 -14.05 24.77
C PRO A 162 -42.78 -14.11 23.36
N SER A 163 -41.82 -15.03 23.24
CA SER A 163 -41.13 -15.50 22.03
C SER A 163 -42.02 -15.97 20.88
N PRO A 164 -41.48 -16.00 19.64
CA PRO A 164 -41.80 -17.06 18.69
C PRO A 164 -40.57 -17.87 18.26
N SER A 165 -40.79 -19.18 18.22
CA SER A 165 -39.94 -20.29 17.78
C SER A 165 -39.72 -20.34 16.24
N PRO A 166 -38.80 -21.19 15.73
CA PRO A 166 -38.00 -20.89 14.54
C PRO A 166 -38.60 -21.42 13.23
N THR A 167 -38.53 -20.62 12.17
CA THR A 167 -38.76 -21.07 10.80
C THR A 167 -37.46 -21.43 10.11
N LYS A 168 -37.43 -22.65 9.56
CA LYS A 168 -36.38 -23.20 8.70
C LYS A 168 -36.38 -22.47 7.36
N GLU A 169 -35.23 -21.97 6.95
CA GLU A 169 -35.01 -21.50 5.58
C GLU A 169 -33.79 -22.15 4.95
N LYS A 170 -33.91 -22.39 3.64
CA LYS A 170 -33.16 -23.34 2.82
C LYS A 170 -31.86 -22.73 2.30
N ASP A 171 -30.86 -23.59 2.18
CA ASP A 171 -29.60 -23.35 1.49
C ASP A 171 -29.79 -22.88 0.04
N THR A 172 -29.20 -21.73 -0.29
CA THR A 172 -28.84 -21.37 -1.66
C THR A 172 -27.41 -20.83 -1.67
N ASP A 173 -26.52 -21.55 -2.34
CA ASP A 173 -25.13 -21.17 -2.60
C ASP A 173 -25.07 -19.90 -3.45
N GLU A 174 -24.73 -18.78 -2.82
CA GLU A 174 -24.36 -17.55 -3.52
C GLU A 174 -22.89 -17.22 -3.26
N LYS A 175 -22.11 -17.15 -4.35
CA LYS A 175 -20.68 -16.79 -4.34
C LYS A 175 -20.54 -15.31 -4.02
N GLN A 176 -20.24 -15.01 -2.76
CA GLN A 176 -19.97 -13.64 -2.31
C GLN A 176 -18.54 -13.21 -2.67
N THR A 177 -18.44 -12.17 -3.48
CA THR A 177 -17.22 -11.38 -3.71
C THR A 177 -16.86 -10.62 -2.44
N LYS A 178 -15.60 -10.74 -1.97
CA LYS A 178 -15.07 -10.01 -0.81
C LYS A 178 -15.20 -8.50 -0.99
N THR A 179 -16.19 -7.92 -0.33
CA THR A 179 -16.25 -6.51 0.06
C THR A 179 -15.68 -6.37 1.48
N ASP A 180 -15.08 -5.23 1.78
CA ASP A 180 -14.55 -4.89 3.09
C ASP A 180 -15.69 -4.92 4.12
N GLU A 181 -15.64 -5.87 5.07
CA GLU A 181 -16.58 -5.95 6.18
C GLU A 181 -16.18 -4.91 7.23
N VAL A 182 -16.99 -3.86 7.36
CA VAL A 182 -17.07 -3.03 8.56
C VAL A 182 -17.92 -3.82 9.56
N ASN A 183 -17.37 -4.14 10.73
CA ASN A 183 -18.18 -4.71 11.82
C ASN A 183 -19.07 -3.61 12.43
N GLU A 184 -20.26 -3.98 12.92
CA GLU A 184 -21.25 -3.06 13.51
C GLU A 184 -20.75 -2.29 14.76
N SER A 185 -19.54 -2.58 15.26
CA SER A 185 -18.91 -1.85 16.34
C SER A 185 -17.98 -0.70 15.90
N GLY A 186 -17.76 -0.50 14.59
CA GLY A 186 -16.88 0.55 14.07
C GLY A 186 -15.41 0.38 14.47
N ARG A 187 -15.00 -0.83 14.88
CA ARG A 187 -13.74 -1.05 15.59
C ARG A 187 -12.92 -2.14 14.94
N VAL A 188 -11.68 -1.79 14.63
CA VAL A 188 -10.65 -2.62 13.98
C VAL A 188 -10.92 -2.82 12.50
N CYS A 189 -10.44 -1.88 11.69
CA CYS A 189 -10.16 -2.20 10.29
C CYS A 189 -8.94 -3.14 10.26
N ARG A 190 -9.12 -4.36 9.76
CA ARG A 190 -8.01 -5.27 9.42
C ARG A 190 -7.67 -5.16 7.94
N PRO A 191 -6.89 -4.16 7.48
CA PRO A 191 -6.28 -4.26 6.17
C PRO A 191 -5.15 -5.28 6.27
N LYS A 192 -5.44 -6.57 6.06
CA LYS A 192 -4.39 -7.57 5.79
C LYS A 192 -3.80 -7.31 4.41
N ARG A 193 -2.99 -6.26 4.28
CA ARG A 193 -2.20 -6.03 3.07
C ARG A 193 -0.97 -6.92 3.13
N LYS A 194 -1.07 -8.10 2.52
CA LYS A 194 0.14 -8.80 2.06
C LYS A 194 0.74 -7.99 0.93
N LEU A 195 1.81 -7.24 1.23
CA LEU A 195 2.65 -6.69 0.17
C LEU A 195 3.09 -7.85 -0.73
N LYS A 196 3.00 -7.65 -2.05
CA LYS A 196 3.17 -8.71 -3.06
C LYS A 196 4.60 -9.25 -3.14
N ASP A 197 5.55 -8.62 -2.46
CA ASP A 197 6.91 -9.13 -2.32
C ASP A 197 6.95 -10.24 -1.26
N ARG A 198 7.80 -11.24 -1.44
CA ARG A 198 7.77 -12.57 -0.78
C ARG A 198 8.07 -12.55 0.74
N ARG A 199 7.82 -11.47 1.45
CA ARG A 199 8.24 -11.26 2.83
C ARG A 199 7.08 -10.76 3.68
N ASN A 200 6.85 -11.47 4.77
CA ASN A 200 5.70 -11.33 5.67
C ASN A 200 5.84 -10.05 6.52
N ILE A 201 5.64 -8.88 5.93
CA ILE A 201 5.39 -7.66 6.69
C ILE A 201 3.90 -7.65 7.03
N ILE A 202 3.60 -7.63 8.32
CA ILE A 202 2.24 -7.47 8.84
C ILE A 202 2.13 -6.05 9.38
N TYR A 203 1.21 -5.29 8.81
CA TYR A 203 0.88 -3.95 9.26
C TYR A 203 -0.54 -3.95 9.82
N GLU A 204 -0.71 -3.38 11.01
CA GLU A 204 -2.03 -3.16 11.59
C GLU A 204 -2.06 -1.78 12.24
N TYR A 205 -3.11 -1.02 11.89
CA TYR A 205 -3.35 0.33 12.40
C TYR A 205 -4.42 0.28 13.49
N PHE A 206 -4.21 0.99 14.58
CA PHE A 206 -5.13 0.98 15.71
C PHE A 206 -5.57 2.38 16.15
N THR A 207 -6.79 2.43 16.67
CA THR A 207 -7.36 3.59 17.35
C THR A 207 -8.03 3.08 18.63
N VAL A 208 -7.56 3.51 19.80
CA VAL A 208 -8.13 3.03 21.07
C VAL A 208 -9.37 3.85 21.42
N LEU A 209 -10.53 3.24 21.19
CA LEU A 209 -11.83 3.71 21.69
C LEU A 209 -12.20 2.92 22.97
N ASN A 210 -11.49 3.23 24.06
CA ASN A 210 -11.88 3.01 25.46
C ASN A 210 -12.12 1.59 26.03
N ASP A 211 -11.93 0.47 25.31
CA ASP A 211 -12.24 -0.86 25.89
C ASP A 211 -11.03 -1.75 26.24
N THR A 212 -11.13 -2.44 27.37
CA THR A 212 -10.16 -3.47 27.84
C THR A 212 -10.08 -4.68 26.90
N GLU A 213 -11.13 -4.95 26.12
CA GLU A 213 -11.15 -6.02 25.11
C GLU A 213 -10.09 -5.82 24.01
N TYR A 214 -9.71 -4.56 23.76
CA TYR A 214 -8.72 -4.19 22.75
C TYR A 214 -7.36 -4.87 22.98
N HIS A 215 -6.88 -4.87 24.22
CA HIS A 215 -5.57 -5.45 24.54
C HIS A 215 -5.56 -6.97 24.45
N ALA A 216 -6.67 -7.62 24.78
CA ALA A 216 -6.82 -9.07 24.60
C ALA A 216 -6.77 -9.45 23.10
N HIS A 217 -7.40 -8.65 22.24
CA HIS A 217 -7.33 -8.83 20.79
C HIS A 217 -5.93 -8.57 20.23
N LEU A 218 -5.22 -7.54 20.72
CA LEU A 218 -3.84 -7.28 20.33
C LEU A 218 -2.93 -8.46 20.69
N HIS A 219 -2.99 -8.93 21.94
CA HIS A 219 -2.21 -10.09 22.38
C HIS A 219 -2.51 -11.35 21.55
N THR A 220 -3.79 -11.63 21.30
CA THR A 220 -4.21 -12.76 20.45
C THR A 220 -3.67 -12.60 19.03
N SER A 221 -3.71 -11.40 18.47
CA SER A 221 -3.22 -11.13 17.11
C SER A 221 -1.71 -11.31 17.01
N LEU A 222 -0.95 -10.84 18.02
CA LEU A 222 0.49 -11.02 18.11
C LEU A 222 0.88 -12.50 18.21
N SER A 223 0.13 -13.31 18.97
CA SER A 223 0.39 -14.75 19.11
C SER A 223 0.20 -15.55 17.81
N GLY A 224 -0.59 -15.04 16.86
CA GLY A 224 -0.85 -15.67 15.56
C GLY A 224 0.18 -15.32 14.48
N ILE A 225 1.19 -14.51 14.80
CA ILE A 225 2.18 -14.05 13.84
C ILE A 225 3.19 -15.18 13.53
N PRO A 226 3.43 -15.51 12.25
CA PRO A 226 4.40 -16.53 11.89
C PRO A 226 5.81 -16.18 12.37
N GLU A 227 6.56 -17.21 12.78
CA GLU A 227 7.97 -17.04 13.14
C GLU A 227 8.76 -16.44 11.97
N GLY A 228 9.59 -15.43 12.27
CA GLY A 228 10.38 -14.70 11.27
C GLY A 228 9.62 -13.65 10.45
N ALA A 229 8.35 -13.38 10.74
CA ALA A 229 7.63 -12.24 10.16
C ALA A 229 8.12 -10.91 10.76
N HIS A 230 8.03 -9.83 9.98
CA HIS A 230 8.27 -8.48 10.45
C HIS A 230 6.93 -7.82 10.78
N VAL A 231 6.86 -7.19 11.95
CA VAL A 231 5.62 -6.61 12.48
C VAL A 231 5.80 -5.12 12.59
N TRP A 232 4.84 -4.39 12.02
CA TRP A 232 4.67 -2.95 12.20
C TRP A 232 3.27 -2.71 12.78
N LEU A 233 3.24 -2.14 13.96
CA LEU A 233 2.04 -1.85 14.71
C LEU A 233 2.04 -0.34 14.93
N GLY A 234 1.11 0.38 14.30
CA GLY A 234 1.04 1.84 14.39
C GLY A 234 -0.36 2.30 14.78
N GLY A 235 -0.50 3.46 15.41
CA GLY A 235 -1.83 3.97 15.71
C GLY A 235 -1.88 5.07 16.74
N ASP A 236 -3.05 5.69 16.87
CA ASP A 236 -3.38 6.58 17.97
C ASP A 236 -3.97 5.78 19.13
N PHE A 237 -3.19 5.67 20.21
CA PHE A 237 -3.60 4.90 21.38
C PHE A 237 -4.37 5.75 22.40
N ASN A 238 -4.40 7.08 22.29
CA ASN A 238 -5.13 7.95 23.22
C ASN A 238 -4.91 7.63 24.73
N LEU A 239 -3.67 7.29 25.08
CA LEU A 239 -3.22 6.95 26.44
C LEU A 239 -2.13 7.93 26.93
N GLY A 240 -2.50 9.20 27.11
CA GLY A 240 -1.60 10.28 27.59
C GLY A 240 -1.21 10.19 29.08
N ASP A 241 -1.68 9.15 29.77
CA ASP A 241 -1.33 8.88 31.16
C ASP A 241 0.00 8.12 31.31
N ILE A 242 0.55 7.59 30.21
CA ILE A 242 1.84 6.89 30.18
C ILE A 242 2.97 7.92 30.08
N ASN A 243 3.91 7.84 31.00
CA ASN A 243 5.22 8.47 30.88
C ASN A 243 6.17 7.48 30.22
N TRP A 244 6.53 7.75 28.97
CA TRP A 244 7.41 6.89 28.16
C TRP A 244 8.89 7.04 28.51
N GLU A 245 9.30 8.14 29.15
CA GLU A 245 10.69 8.33 29.60
C GLU A 245 10.99 7.45 30.81
N ASP A 246 10.06 7.42 31.78
CA ASP A 246 10.21 6.67 33.03
C ASP A 246 9.55 5.29 32.98
N GLU A 247 8.96 4.92 31.84
CA GLU A 247 8.16 3.70 31.66
C GLU A 247 7.16 3.47 32.80
N SER A 248 6.39 4.50 33.14
CA SER A 248 5.45 4.51 34.27
C SER A 248 4.10 5.10 33.89
N VAL A 249 3.07 4.85 34.71
CA VAL A 249 1.73 5.44 34.53
C VAL A 249 1.51 6.48 35.62
N LYS A 250 1.00 7.66 35.24
CA LYS A 250 0.71 8.76 36.18
C LYS A 250 -0.15 8.27 37.35
N GLN A 251 0.19 8.69 38.56
CA GLN A 251 -0.61 8.39 39.75
C GLN A 251 -2.00 9.01 39.57
N TYR A 252 -3.07 8.22 39.75
CA TYR A 252 -4.47 8.61 39.52
C TYR A 252 -4.87 8.83 38.05
N ALA A 253 -4.17 8.20 37.11
CA ALA A 253 -4.54 8.14 35.69
C ALA A 253 -6.00 7.70 35.47
N ALA A 254 -6.74 8.44 34.64
CA ALA A 254 -8.12 8.13 34.30
C ALA A 254 -8.23 6.79 33.56
N LYS A 255 -7.23 6.46 32.74
CA LYS A 255 -7.14 5.18 32.00
C LYS A 255 -6.01 4.31 32.52
N SER A 256 -5.87 4.18 33.85
CA SER A 256 -4.78 3.42 34.47
C SER A 256 -4.69 1.97 33.98
N GLY A 257 -5.80 1.23 33.92
CA GLY A 257 -5.80 -0.18 33.48
C GLY A 257 -5.24 -0.37 32.06
N PRO A 258 -5.85 0.24 31.03
CA PRO A 258 -5.33 0.23 29.67
C PRO A 258 -3.88 0.71 29.54
N SER A 259 -3.51 1.76 30.29
CA SER A 259 -2.14 2.30 30.27
C SER A 259 -1.10 1.29 30.78
N HIS A 260 -1.38 0.60 31.89
CA HIS A 260 -0.50 -0.45 32.41
C HIS A 260 -0.42 -1.65 31.46
N GLN A 261 -1.52 -2.02 30.80
CA GLN A 261 -1.52 -3.12 29.84
C GLN A 261 -0.66 -2.79 28.61
N LEU A 262 -0.80 -1.60 28.03
CA LEU A 262 0.03 -1.18 26.91
C LEU A 262 1.50 -1.08 27.31
N LEU A 263 1.79 -0.56 28.50
CA LEU A 263 3.14 -0.49 29.04
C LEU A 263 3.76 -1.88 29.28
N ASN A 264 2.95 -2.88 29.65
CA ASN A 264 3.41 -4.26 29.74
C ASN A 264 3.72 -4.85 28.35
N ILE A 265 2.92 -4.50 27.33
CA ILE A 265 3.16 -4.92 25.94
C ILE A 265 4.43 -4.24 25.40
N SER A 266 4.68 -2.98 25.73
CA SER A 266 5.91 -2.28 25.31
C SER A 266 7.18 -2.83 25.95
N LYS A 267 7.05 -3.53 27.09
CA LYS A 267 8.15 -4.22 27.77
C LYS A 267 8.41 -5.63 27.21
N ASP A 268 7.57 -6.11 26.30
CA ASP A 268 7.81 -7.38 25.63
C ASP A 268 9.05 -7.27 24.72
N PRO A 269 10.06 -8.14 24.86
CA PRO A 269 11.26 -8.08 24.03
C PRO A 269 10.98 -8.29 22.53
N PHE A 270 9.80 -8.79 22.17
CA PHE A 270 9.37 -8.95 20.79
C PHE A 270 8.96 -7.62 20.14
N LEU A 271 8.59 -6.58 20.88
CA LEU A 271 8.16 -5.30 20.30
C LEU A 271 8.96 -4.13 20.86
N ASN A 272 9.39 -3.25 19.98
CA ASN A 272 10.11 -2.02 20.33
C ASN A 272 9.25 -0.83 19.90
N GLN A 273 8.88 0.01 20.85
CA GLN A 273 8.31 1.32 20.58
C GLN A 273 9.45 2.23 20.07
N VAL A 274 9.24 2.95 18.96
CA VAL A 274 10.30 3.79 18.34
C VAL A 274 9.99 5.29 18.31
N VAL A 275 8.81 5.72 18.78
CA VAL A 275 8.39 7.12 18.74
C VAL A 275 8.69 7.76 20.10
N VAL A 276 9.69 8.64 20.13
CA VAL A 276 10.15 9.29 21.37
C VAL A 276 9.73 10.75 21.49
N GLU A 277 9.25 11.36 20.40
CA GLU A 277 8.83 12.76 20.35
C GLU A 277 7.32 12.89 20.63
N PRO A 278 6.86 13.96 21.32
CA PRO A 278 5.44 14.23 21.52
C PRO A 278 4.67 14.30 20.20
N THR A 279 3.54 13.58 20.12
CA THR A 279 2.69 13.55 18.92
C THR A 279 1.40 14.34 19.09
N ARG A 280 1.14 14.85 20.30
CA ARG A 280 0.07 15.79 20.59
C ARG A 280 0.60 16.88 21.49
N THR A 281 0.64 18.09 20.97
CA THR A 281 1.15 19.27 21.67
C THR A 281 0.04 20.29 21.79
N THR A 282 -0.26 20.69 23.02
CA THR A 282 -1.24 21.73 23.35
C THR A 282 -0.56 22.79 24.21
N ASP A 283 -1.21 23.93 24.44
CA ASP A 283 -0.68 25.01 25.26
C ASP A 283 -0.28 24.60 26.70
N THR A 284 -0.79 23.45 27.17
CA THR A 284 -0.63 22.99 28.57
C THR A 284 0.04 21.64 28.70
N CYS A 285 0.14 20.84 27.63
CA CYS A 285 0.68 19.50 27.71
C CYS A 285 1.23 18.99 26.36
N GLU A 286 2.26 18.16 26.48
CA GLU A 286 2.90 17.40 25.40
C GLU A 286 2.77 15.93 25.75
N ASN A 287 2.15 15.13 24.86
CA ASN A 287 1.97 13.70 25.07
C ASN A 287 2.35 12.92 23.81
N ILE A 288 2.85 11.69 24.00
CA ILE A 288 3.08 10.72 22.93
C ILE A 288 1.86 9.80 22.87
N LEU A 289 0.97 10.03 21.91
CA LEU A 289 -0.28 9.27 21.74
C LEU A 289 -0.25 8.37 20.50
N ASP A 290 0.42 8.82 19.46
CA ASP A 290 0.62 8.11 18.21
C ASP A 290 1.90 7.28 18.33
N LEU A 291 1.75 5.97 18.46
CA LEU A 291 2.86 5.07 18.73
C LEU A 291 3.13 4.21 17.50
N PHE A 292 4.40 3.84 17.34
CA PHE A 292 4.82 2.82 16.41
C PHE A 292 5.67 1.78 17.11
N PHE A 293 5.25 0.53 16.99
CA PHE A 293 5.91 -0.64 17.51
C PHE A 293 6.43 -1.51 16.37
N THR A 294 7.63 -2.06 16.54
CA THR A 294 8.18 -3.05 15.62
C THR A 294 8.99 -4.13 16.32
N ASN A 295 8.94 -5.35 15.78
CA ASN A 295 9.80 -6.44 16.22
C ASN A 295 11.20 -6.42 15.61
N ASN A 296 11.49 -5.44 14.74
CA ASN A 296 12.80 -5.31 14.13
C ASN A 296 13.14 -3.83 13.89
N SER A 297 13.66 -3.18 14.91
CA SER A 297 14.08 -1.77 14.85
C SER A 297 15.18 -1.51 13.82
N SER A 298 15.97 -2.52 13.41
CA SER A 298 16.99 -2.36 12.35
C SER A 298 16.41 -2.07 10.96
N LEU A 299 15.10 -2.25 10.77
CA LEU A 299 14.41 -1.84 9.55
C LEU A 299 14.02 -0.36 9.58
N VAL A 300 13.91 0.24 10.75
CA VAL A 300 13.53 1.65 10.89
C VAL A 300 14.78 2.50 10.67
N ASN A 301 14.80 3.25 9.57
CA ASN A 301 15.91 4.12 9.20
C ASN A 301 15.82 5.46 9.93
N LYS A 302 14.61 6.05 9.98
CA LYS A 302 14.34 7.34 10.63
C LYS A 302 12.93 7.38 11.20
N VAL A 303 12.78 8.13 12.28
CA VAL A 303 11.50 8.49 12.91
C VAL A 303 11.55 9.99 13.18
N HIS A 304 10.53 10.71 12.72
CA HIS A 304 10.37 12.15 12.96
C HIS A 304 8.91 12.46 13.22
N VAL A 305 8.65 13.36 14.16
CA VAL A 305 7.34 13.98 14.28
C VAL A 305 7.35 15.28 13.48
N ILE A 306 6.42 15.39 12.53
CA ILE A 306 6.29 16.56 11.66
C ILE A 306 4.97 17.29 11.95
N PRO A 307 4.90 18.62 11.70
CA PRO A 307 3.68 19.40 11.87
C PRO A 307 2.46 18.73 11.24
N GLY A 308 1.46 18.43 12.07
CA GLY A 308 0.20 17.83 11.66
C GLY A 308 -0.86 18.85 11.22
N ILE A 309 -2.09 18.36 11.00
CA ILE A 309 -3.24 19.16 10.53
C ILE A 309 -4.14 19.59 11.71
N SER A 310 -4.04 18.93 12.87
CA SER A 310 -4.85 19.17 14.07
C SER A 310 -3.94 19.43 15.29
N ASP A 311 -4.50 19.30 16.48
CA ASP A 311 -3.76 19.14 17.74
C ASP A 311 -2.85 17.89 17.78
N HIS A 312 -3.04 16.95 16.85
CA HIS A 312 -2.10 15.85 16.60
C HIS A 312 -1.07 16.22 15.54
N GLU A 313 0.20 15.99 15.89
CA GLU A 313 1.33 15.97 15.00
C GLU A 313 1.40 14.64 14.22
N THR A 314 2.04 14.64 13.06
CA THR A 314 2.13 13.44 12.22
C THR A 314 3.44 12.69 12.46
N VAL A 315 3.36 11.39 12.71
CA VAL A 315 4.56 10.53 12.83
C VAL A 315 5.02 10.07 11.44
N TYR A 316 6.20 10.54 11.01
CA TYR A 316 6.88 10.11 9.80
C TYR A 316 7.92 9.01 10.11
N ILE A 317 7.82 7.88 9.41
CA ILE A 317 8.71 6.75 9.59
C ILE A 317 9.28 6.32 8.24
N GLU A 318 10.60 6.42 8.12
CA GLU A 318 11.35 5.87 7.00
C GLU A 318 11.80 4.46 7.38
N SER A 319 11.34 3.44 6.66
CA SER A 319 11.65 2.05 6.98
C SER A 319 12.03 1.23 5.74
N SER A 320 13.07 0.41 5.89
CA SER A 320 13.58 -0.49 4.88
C SER A 320 12.74 -1.78 4.82
N LEU A 321 12.30 -2.17 3.62
CA LEU A 321 11.64 -3.47 3.41
C LEU A 321 12.63 -4.66 3.45
N ARG A 322 13.93 -4.37 3.51
CA ARG A 322 15.00 -5.36 3.56
C ARG A 322 15.89 -5.03 4.75
N PRO A 323 16.25 -6.03 5.59
CA PRO A 323 17.32 -5.84 6.56
C PRO A 323 18.57 -5.38 5.82
N ILE A 324 19.19 -4.31 6.29
CA ILE A 324 20.49 -3.86 5.78
C ILE A 324 21.48 -4.97 6.11
N LYS A 325 21.88 -5.74 5.10
CA LYS A 325 22.92 -6.75 5.26
C LYS A 325 24.25 -6.01 5.37
N THR A 326 24.79 -5.92 6.58
CA THR A 326 26.18 -5.52 6.76
C THR A 326 27.05 -6.52 6.00
N LYS A 327 27.87 -6.02 5.06
CA LYS A 327 28.84 -6.88 4.38
C LYS A 327 29.77 -7.43 5.48
N LEU A 328 29.84 -8.75 5.60
CA LEU A 328 30.83 -9.37 6.49
C LEU A 328 32.23 -8.90 6.07
N PRO A 329 33.12 -8.59 7.02
CA PRO A 329 34.50 -8.25 6.69
C PRO A 329 35.12 -9.39 5.85
N PRO A 330 35.97 -9.07 4.86
CA PRO A 330 36.67 -10.09 4.08
C PRO A 330 37.38 -11.07 5.03
N ARG A 331 37.12 -12.37 4.85
CA ARG A 331 37.83 -13.40 5.61
C ARG A 331 39.20 -13.61 5.00
N GLU A 332 40.25 -13.50 5.80
CA GLU A 332 41.59 -13.88 5.38
C GLU A 332 41.67 -15.41 5.31
N VAL A 333 41.85 -15.96 4.10
CA VAL A 333 41.99 -17.40 3.89
C VAL A 333 43.48 -17.72 3.78
N SER A 334 44.04 -18.36 4.81
CA SER A 334 45.41 -18.85 4.76
C SER A 334 45.50 -20.03 3.78
N THR A 335 46.26 -19.84 2.70
CA THR A 335 46.57 -20.94 1.77
C THR A 335 47.76 -21.72 2.33
N TYR A 336 47.56 -23.00 2.67
CA TYR A 336 48.67 -23.87 3.04
C TYR A 336 49.40 -24.31 1.77
N LYS A 337 50.72 -24.07 1.68
CA LYS A 337 51.55 -24.66 0.63
C LYS A 337 51.68 -26.16 0.91
N ARG A 338 51.21 -27.01 0.00
CA ARG A 338 51.48 -28.45 0.03
C ARG A 338 52.99 -28.64 -0.15
N ARG A 339 53.66 -29.24 0.85
CA ARG A 339 55.08 -29.64 0.72
C ARG A 339 55.19 -30.68 -0.40
N LEU A 340 56.03 -30.39 -1.39
CA LEU A 340 56.47 -31.34 -2.41
C LEU A 340 57.53 -32.28 -1.85
#